data_AF-A0A2V6QI03-F1
#
_entry.id   AF-A0A2V6QI03-F1
#
_cell.length_a   1.000
_cell.length_b   1.000
_cell.length_c   1.000
_cell.angle_alpha   90.00
_cell.angle_beta   90.00
_cell.angle_gamma   90.00
#
_symmetry.space_group_name_H-M   'P 1'
#
loop_
_entity.id
_entity.type
_entity.pdbx_description
1 polymer ?
#
loop_
_entity_poly.entity_id
_entity_poly.type
_entity_poly.pdbx_seq_one_letter_code
_entity_poly.pdbx_strand_id
1 'polypeptide(L)'
;MLVADVVIAVVMLGLGAVVSLDSAPMRGVAYGWARWRHRRRTGHFHSIRAGLGALLVVALAAALPGSAGARELRPLDLGWERNFTVTWDTVEQKGRPIVEGYVNNISPYDMAAVRVLVDSLDASGRIVDQQVSWLPGGLRGGGHLYFEVPVARADRYQVRVFSYDRFESAHLMGG
;
A
#
# COMPACT_ATOMS: atom_id res chain seq x y z
N MET A 1 -13.49 -17.40 17.37
CA MET A 1 -12.77 -17.88 16.16
C MET A 1 -13.55 -17.42 14.94
N LEU A 2 -13.31 -16.19 14.45
CA LEU A 2 -13.99 -15.60 13.28
C LEU A 2 -13.32 -14.27 12.87
N VAL A 3 -11.98 -14.23 12.87
CA VAL A 3 -11.21 -13.04 12.44
C VAL A 3 -10.36 -13.32 11.19
N ALA A 4 -10.25 -14.59 10.77
CA ALA A 4 -9.38 -15.00 9.67
C ALA A 4 -9.99 -14.80 8.26
N ASP A 5 -11.31 -14.71 8.11
CA ASP A 5 -11.97 -14.71 6.80
C ASP A 5 -11.96 -13.34 6.09
N VAL A 6 -11.90 -12.24 6.86
CA VAL A 6 -11.97 -10.89 6.28
C VAL A 6 -10.65 -10.49 5.60
N VAL A 7 -9.53 -11.06 6.02
CA VAL A 7 -8.20 -10.73 5.47
C VAL A 7 -7.99 -11.34 4.08
N ILE A 8 -8.63 -12.47 3.77
CA ILE A 8 -8.48 -13.15 2.46
C ILE A 8 -9.25 -12.39 1.36
N ALA A 9 -10.36 -11.73 1.70
CA ALA A 9 -11.16 -10.98 0.74
C ALA A 9 -10.46 -9.71 0.20
N VAL A 10 -9.53 -9.13 0.96
CA VAL A 10 -8.82 -7.90 0.56
C VAL A 10 -7.62 -8.21 -0.37
N VAL A 11 -7.09 -9.43 -0.36
CA VAL A 11 -5.93 -9.82 -1.18
C VAL A 11 -6.29 -10.14 -2.65
N MET A 12 -7.57 -10.28 -3.00
CA MET A 12 -8.01 -10.69 -4.35
C MET A 12 -8.55 -9.56 -5.24
N LEU A 13 -8.53 -8.30 -4.79
CA LEU A 13 -9.07 -7.15 -5.55
C LEU A 13 -8.00 -6.44 -6.42
N GLY A 14 -7.08 -7.21 -7.00
CA GLY A 14 -6.00 -6.76 -7.86
C GLY A 14 -6.05 -7.31 -9.29
N LEU A 15 -7.21 -7.74 -9.78
CA LEU A 15 -7.40 -8.23 -11.14
C LEU A 15 -8.73 -7.70 -11.69
N GLY A 16 -8.66 -6.74 -12.61
CA GLY A 16 -9.86 -6.22 -13.25
C GLY A 16 -9.64 -4.99 -14.11
N ALA A 17 -8.84 -5.10 -15.16
CA ALA A 17 -9.00 -4.24 -16.33
C ALA A 17 -9.38 -5.12 -17.53
N VAL A 18 -10.66 -4.98 -17.87
CA VAL A 18 -11.40 -5.55 -18.99
C VAL A 18 -10.66 -5.32 -20.32
N VAL A 19 -10.47 -6.40 -21.09
CA VAL A 19 -10.34 -6.34 -22.54
C VAL A 19 -11.61 -6.96 -23.12
N SER A 20 -12.37 -6.10 -23.79
CA SER A 20 -13.50 -6.45 -24.64
C SER A 20 -12.98 -7.18 -25.88
N LEU A 21 -13.50 -8.39 -26.15
CA LEU A 21 -13.57 -8.90 -27.52
C LEU A 21 -14.87 -9.68 -27.71
N ASP A 22 -15.63 -9.20 -28.68
CA ASP A 22 -16.81 -9.77 -29.30
C ASP A 22 -16.51 -11.15 -29.92
N SER A 23 -17.39 -12.14 -29.71
CA SER A 23 -17.63 -13.31 -30.57
C SER A 23 -18.75 -14.18 -30.00
N ALA A 24 -19.77 -14.37 -30.82
CA ALA A 24 -21.08 -14.93 -30.50
C ALA A 24 -21.13 -16.49 -30.46
N PRO A 25 -22.32 -17.15 -30.55
CA PRO A 25 -22.80 -18.11 -29.55
C PRO A 25 -22.73 -19.57 -30.02
N MET A 26 -22.87 -20.55 -29.12
CA MET A 26 -23.66 -21.77 -29.39
C MET A 26 -23.82 -22.70 -28.17
N ARG A 27 -25.10 -23.02 -27.89
CA ARG A 27 -25.66 -24.35 -27.59
C ARG A 27 -25.04 -25.16 -26.45
N GLY A 28 -25.80 -25.35 -25.36
CA GLY A 28 -25.53 -26.44 -24.44
C GLY A 28 -26.41 -26.51 -23.20
N VAL A 29 -27.49 -27.30 -23.32
CA VAL A 29 -28.04 -28.21 -22.29
C VAL A 29 -28.69 -27.62 -21.03
N ALA A 30 -29.97 -27.97 -20.90
CA ALA A 30 -30.87 -27.73 -19.78
C ALA A 30 -30.72 -28.77 -18.67
N TYR A 31 -30.83 -28.36 -17.41
CA TYR A 31 -31.59 -29.01 -16.32
C TYR A 31 -31.89 -27.89 -15.29
N GLY A 32 -33.11 -27.58 -14.83
CA GLY A 32 -34.34 -28.34 -14.84
C GLY A 32 -34.74 -28.79 -13.45
N TRP A 33 -34.68 -27.97 -12.38
CA TRP A 33 -35.23 -28.37 -11.08
C TRP A 33 -35.89 -27.25 -10.26
N ALA A 34 -37.09 -27.60 -9.79
CA ALA A 34 -37.70 -27.20 -8.53
C ALA A 34 -38.31 -25.79 -8.41
N ARG A 35 -39.45 -25.67 -9.08
CA ARG A 35 -40.64 -24.94 -8.63
C ARG A 35 -40.99 -25.27 -7.18
N TRP A 36 -40.77 -24.34 -6.25
CA TRP A 36 -41.49 -24.30 -4.98
C TRP A 36 -42.26 -22.98 -4.85
N ARG A 37 -43.58 -23.12 -4.87
CA ARG A 37 -44.55 -22.04 -4.88
C ARG A 37 -45.29 -22.07 -3.54
N HIS A 38 -44.82 -21.33 -2.55
CA HIS A 38 -45.64 -21.05 -1.37
C HIS A 38 -46.45 -19.78 -1.62
N ARG A 39 -47.69 -19.97 -2.06
CA ARG A 39 -48.73 -18.95 -2.10
C ARG A 39 -49.52 -19.05 -0.79
N ARG A 40 -49.93 -17.89 -0.26
CA ARG A 40 -50.96 -17.58 0.78
C ARG A 40 -50.29 -16.93 2.02
N ARG A 41 -50.67 -15.73 2.49
CA ARG A 41 -51.87 -14.89 2.32
C ARG A 41 -51.51 -13.41 2.43
N THR A 42 -52.29 -12.60 1.71
CA THR A 42 -52.47 -11.16 1.85
C THR A 42 -52.89 -10.79 3.28
N GLY A 43 -52.21 -9.81 3.86
CA GLY A 43 -52.64 -9.10 5.06
C GLY A 43 -52.19 -7.66 4.94
N HIS A 44 -53.06 -6.81 4.39
CA HIS A 44 -52.92 -5.36 4.53
C HIS A 44 -53.20 -5.01 6.00
N PHE A 45 -52.17 -4.56 6.71
CA PHE A 45 -52.35 -3.66 7.84
C PHE A 45 -51.50 -2.42 7.58
N HIS A 46 -52.20 -1.31 7.37
CA HIS A 46 -51.59 0.00 7.28
C HIS A 46 -51.08 0.43 8.67
N SER A 47 -49.94 1.12 8.60
CA SER A 47 -49.57 2.34 9.31
C SER A 47 -48.97 2.29 10.73
N ILE A 48 -48.02 3.22 10.88
CA ILE A 48 -47.47 3.83 12.10
C ILE A 48 -46.40 3.00 12.82
N ARG A 49 -45.14 3.15 12.36
CA ARG A 49 -43.93 3.24 13.22
C ARG A 49 -42.66 3.62 12.42
N ALA A 50 -42.77 4.55 11.48
CA ALA A 50 -41.64 5.02 10.66
C ALA A 50 -40.83 6.17 11.31
N GLY A 51 -40.83 6.30 12.64
CA GLY A 51 -40.22 7.44 13.33
C GLY A 51 -38.90 7.18 14.07
N LEU A 52 -38.62 5.94 14.46
CA LEU A 52 -37.46 5.62 15.33
C LEU A 52 -36.30 4.93 14.61
N GLY A 53 -36.55 4.28 13.47
CA GLY A 53 -35.49 3.62 12.70
C GLY A 53 -34.57 4.60 11.96
N ALA A 54 -35.09 5.77 11.56
CA ALA A 54 -34.32 6.75 10.79
C ALA A 54 -33.27 7.49 11.63
N LEU A 55 -33.54 7.71 12.92
CA LEU A 55 -32.61 8.39 13.83
C LEU A 55 -31.39 7.53 14.22
N LEU A 56 -31.54 6.21 14.23
CA LEU A 56 -30.45 5.28 14.55
C LEU A 56 -29.45 5.11 13.40
N VAL A 57 -29.89 5.26 12.14
CA VAL A 57 -28.99 5.20 10.97
C VAL A 57 -28.16 6.48 10.83
N VAL A 58 -28.72 7.64 11.16
CA VAL A 58 -27.96 8.92 11.15
C VAL A 58 -26.94 8.97 12.29
N ALA A 59 -27.27 8.43 13.47
CA ALA A 59 -26.33 8.39 14.60
C ALA A 59 -25.13 7.45 14.35
N LEU A 60 -25.32 6.37 13.58
CA LEU A 60 -24.22 5.44 13.26
C LEU A 60 -23.30 5.96 12.14
N ALA A 61 -23.79 6.86 11.27
CA ALA A 61 -22.97 7.49 10.24
C ALA A 61 -22.02 8.57 10.78
N ALA A 62 -22.29 9.12 11.98
CA ALA A 62 -21.46 10.15 12.61
C ALA A 62 -20.25 9.58 13.40
N ALA A 63 -20.14 8.25 13.50
CA ALA A 63 -19.05 7.58 14.20
C ALA A 63 -18.12 6.83 13.22
N LEU A 64 -17.93 7.36 12.01
CA LEU A 64 -16.70 7.04 11.29
C LEU A 64 -15.58 7.63 12.15
N PRO A 65 -14.69 6.82 12.75
CA PRO A 65 -13.50 7.38 13.37
C PRO A 65 -12.84 8.24 12.30
N GLY A 66 -12.78 9.56 12.54
CA GLY A 66 -12.01 10.47 11.70
C GLY A 66 -10.67 9.80 11.51
N SER A 67 -10.28 9.57 10.26
CA SER A 67 -9.09 8.81 9.89
C SER A 67 -7.99 9.23 10.84
N ALA A 68 -7.65 8.33 11.79
CA ALA A 68 -6.54 8.56 12.69
C ALA A 68 -5.38 8.86 11.75
N GLY A 69 -4.95 10.14 11.71
CA GLY A 69 -4.02 10.60 10.71
C GLY A 69 -2.88 9.61 10.69
N ALA A 70 -2.66 8.96 9.54
CA ALA A 70 -1.58 7.99 9.40
C ALA A 70 -0.34 8.69 9.94
N ARG A 71 0.25 8.13 11.01
CA ARG A 71 1.35 8.78 11.70
C ARG A 71 2.47 8.93 10.69
N GLU A 72 2.91 10.18 10.49
CA GLU A 72 4.01 10.47 9.59
C GLU A 72 5.23 9.63 9.98
N LEU A 73 5.69 8.81 9.04
CA LEU A 73 6.88 7.99 9.18
C LEU A 73 8.09 8.90 9.21
N ARG A 74 8.99 8.58 10.13
CA ARG A 74 10.31 9.21 10.22
C ARG A 74 11.36 8.12 10.14
N PRO A 75 12.56 8.43 9.63
CA PRO A 75 13.69 7.51 9.73
C PRO A 75 13.80 6.95 11.14
N LEU A 76 13.89 5.63 11.23
CA LEU A 76 14.13 4.93 12.50
C LEU A 76 15.57 5.17 12.94
N ASP A 77 16.50 5.16 11.99
CA ASP A 77 17.91 5.45 12.22
C ASP A 77 18.22 6.93 11.96
N LEU A 78 18.24 7.72 13.04
CA LEU A 78 18.55 9.15 12.98
C LEU A 78 20.02 9.40 12.62
N GLY A 79 20.27 10.40 11.77
CA GLY A 79 21.62 10.77 11.34
C GLY A 79 22.22 9.77 10.35
N TRP A 80 21.38 9.06 9.60
CA TRP A 80 21.78 8.20 8.49
C TRP A 80 22.65 8.94 7.45
N GLU A 81 22.49 10.26 7.35
CA GLU A 81 23.22 11.16 6.44
C GLU A 81 24.75 11.15 6.68
N ARG A 82 25.20 10.70 7.86
CA ARG A 82 26.63 10.50 8.14
C ARG A 82 27.22 9.27 7.44
N ASN A 83 26.38 8.30 7.11
CA ASN A 83 26.78 7.02 6.53
C ASN A 83 26.35 6.89 5.06
N PHE A 84 25.31 7.61 4.64
CA PHE A 84 24.78 7.51 3.28
C PHE A 84 24.50 8.85 2.63
N THR A 85 24.64 8.85 1.30
CA THR A 85 24.13 9.89 0.41
C THR A 85 23.14 9.26 -0.55
N VAL A 86 21.98 9.89 -0.76
CA VAL A 86 20.97 9.41 -1.72
C VAL A 86 20.92 10.33 -2.91
N THR A 87 21.10 9.78 -4.10
CA THR A 87 20.83 10.44 -5.37
C THR A 87 19.57 9.82 -5.98
N TRP A 88 18.66 10.64 -6.46
CA TRP A 88 17.40 10.17 -6.98
C TRP A 88 16.83 11.14 -8.00
N ASP A 89 15.97 10.61 -8.87
CA ASP A 89 15.15 11.37 -9.80
C ASP A 89 13.74 10.75 -9.87
N THR A 90 12.81 11.45 -10.49
CA THR A 90 11.44 10.95 -10.73
C THR A 90 11.24 10.67 -12.21
N VAL A 91 10.81 9.45 -12.50
CA VAL A 91 10.45 9.02 -13.86
C VAL A 91 8.99 8.61 -13.93
N GLU A 92 8.41 8.66 -15.11
CA GLU A 92 7.06 8.15 -15.37
C GLU A 92 7.15 6.79 -16.06
N GLN A 93 6.63 5.75 -15.42
CA GLN A 93 6.60 4.39 -15.96
C GLN A 93 5.16 3.88 -16.02
N LYS A 94 4.68 3.57 -17.24
CA LYS A 94 3.30 3.10 -17.48
C LYS A 94 2.23 4.02 -16.88
N GLY A 95 2.48 5.35 -16.92
CA GLY A 95 1.58 6.38 -16.42
C GLY A 95 1.56 6.56 -14.90
N ARG A 96 2.50 5.93 -14.19
CA ARG A 96 2.71 6.09 -12.74
C ARG A 96 4.09 6.69 -12.46
N PRO A 97 4.20 7.64 -11.54
CA PRO A 97 5.50 8.14 -11.11
C PRO A 97 6.24 7.07 -10.31
N ILE A 98 7.53 6.96 -10.58
CA ILE A 98 8.49 6.12 -9.87
C ILE A 98 9.64 7.04 -9.46
N VAL A 99 10.05 6.94 -8.19
CA VAL A 99 11.29 7.54 -7.72
C VAL A 99 12.38 6.46 -7.83
N GLU A 100 13.39 6.72 -8.64
CA GLU A 100 14.51 5.83 -8.87
C GLU A 100 15.83 6.51 -8.51
N GLY A 101 16.84 5.71 -8.16
CA GLY A 101 18.11 6.28 -7.74
C GLY A 101 19.06 5.31 -7.06
N TYR A 102 20.03 5.88 -6.36
CA TYR A 102 21.07 5.15 -5.66
C TYR A 102 21.21 5.61 -4.20
N VAL A 103 21.29 4.63 -3.30
CA VAL A 103 21.80 4.83 -1.95
C VAL A 103 23.29 4.53 -1.98
N ASN A 104 24.12 5.54 -1.69
CA ASN A 104 25.57 5.45 -1.66
C ASN A 104 26.03 5.34 -0.22
N ASN A 105 26.84 4.34 0.11
CA ASN A 105 27.46 4.20 1.43
C ASN A 105 28.79 4.93 1.46
N ILE A 106 28.81 6.09 2.12
CA ILE A 106 30.00 6.92 2.28
C ILE A 106 30.84 6.50 3.50
N SER A 107 30.37 5.52 4.27
CA SER A 107 31.09 4.96 5.41
C SER A 107 31.99 3.78 4.99
N PRO A 108 32.99 3.40 5.81
CA PRO A 108 33.84 2.24 5.53
C PRO A 108 33.17 0.90 5.92
N TYR A 109 31.98 0.92 6.52
CA TYR A 109 31.34 -0.28 7.08
C TYR A 109 30.38 -0.91 6.08
N ASP A 110 30.26 -2.23 6.13
CA ASP A 110 29.26 -2.96 5.36
C ASP A 110 27.88 -2.85 6.02
N MET A 111 26.85 -2.65 5.20
CA MET A 111 25.47 -2.40 5.61
C MET A 111 24.55 -3.42 4.96
N ALA A 112 23.56 -3.90 5.69
CA ALA A 112 22.48 -4.76 5.24
C ALA A 112 21.16 -4.09 5.53
N ALA A 113 20.10 -4.73 5.05
CA ALA A 113 18.75 -4.39 5.43
C ALA A 113 18.35 -2.94 5.18
N VAL A 114 18.96 -2.32 4.16
CA VAL A 114 18.76 -0.93 3.84
C VAL A 114 17.34 -0.73 3.33
N ARG A 115 16.60 0.15 4.00
CA ARG A 115 15.28 0.60 3.59
C ARG A 115 15.32 2.08 3.27
N VAL A 116 14.60 2.47 2.23
CA VAL A 116 14.35 3.88 1.89
C VAL A 116 12.93 4.25 2.27
N LEU A 117 12.75 5.50 2.69
CA LEU A 117 11.47 6.17 2.87
C LEU A 117 11.39 7.26 1.81
N VAL A 118 10.36 7.18 0.98
CA VAL A 118 10.03 8.20 -0.02
C VAL A 118 8.79 8.95 0.45
N ASP A 119 8.94 10.25 0.63
CA ASP A 119 7.85 11.16 0.99
C ASP A 119 7.34 11.87 -0.26
N SER A 120 6.04 11.80 -0.49
CA SER A 120 5.34 12.56 -1.52
C SER A 120 4.79 13.85 -0.90
N LEU A 121 5.15 14.99 -1.47
CA LEU A 121 4.89 16.32 -0.92
C LEU A 121 3.99 17.14 -1.85
N ASP A 122 3.00 17.82 -1.29
CA ASP A 122 2.24 18.85 -2.01
C ASP A 122 3.06 20.13 -2.23
N ALA A 123 2.51 21.07 -3.01
CA ALA A 123 3.15 22.36 -3.30
C ALA A 123 3.51 23.19 -2.06
N SER A 124 2.86 22.94 -0.91
CA SER A 124 3.17 23.61 0.36
C SER A 124 4.30 22.93 1.15
N GLY A 125 4.80 21.80 0.66
CA GLY A 125 5.81 20.98 1.32
C GLY A 125 5.24 20.05 2.38
N ARG A 126 3.91 19.83 2.42
CA ARG A 126 3.28 18.90 3.34
C ARG A 126 3.27 17.50 2.75
N ILE A 127 3.58 16.51 3.58
CA ILE A 127 3.53 15.10 3.22
C ILE A 127 2.08 14.68 2.97
N VAL A 128 1.82 14.17 1.76
CA VAL A 128 0.52 13.63 1.32
C VAL A 128 0.52 12.10 1.22
N ASP A 129 1.69 11.48 1.05
CA ASP A 129 1.87 10.03 1.03
C ASP A 129 3.32 9.66 1.40
N GLN A 130 3.52 8.42 1.89
CA GLN A 130 4.83 7.92 2.29
C GLN A 130 4.98 6.44 1.95
N GLN A 131 6.08 6.09 1.29
CA GLN A 131 6.37 4.73 0.87
C GLN A 131 7.71 4.25 1.43
N VAL A 132 7.72 3.11 2.12
CA VAL A 132 8.94 2.42 2.56
C VAL A 132 9.24 1.27 1.60
N SER A 133 10.48 1.19 1.11
CA SER A 133 10.92 0.11 0.23
C SER A 133 12.26 -0.48 0.68
N TRP A 134 12.43 -1.78 0.44
CA TRP A 134 13.64 -2.52 0.75
C TRP A 134 14.58 -2.53 -0.46
N LEU A 135 15.87 -2.27 -0.21
CA LEU A 135 16.90 -2.37 -1.25
C LEU A 135 17.47 -3.78 -1.26
N PRO A 136 17.35 -4.52 -2.38
CA PRO A 136 17.88 -5.87 -2.44
C PRO A 136 19.41 -5.87 -2.41
N GLY A 137 19.99 -6.68 -1.52
CA GLY A 137 21.44 -6.90 -1.43
C GLY A 137 22.09 -6.36 -0.16
N GLY A 138 23.39 -6.60 -0.07
CA GLY A 138 24.27 -5.96 0.93
C GLY A 138 24.98 -4.77 0.29
N LEU A 139 25.13 -3.71 1.06
CA LEU A 139 25.76 -2.46 0.65
C LEU A 139 27.13 -2.34 1.31
N ARG A 140 28.18 -2.67 0.56
CA ARG A 140 29.56 -2.61 1.06
C ARG A 140 29.98 -1.18 1.39
N GLY A 141 30.99 -1.02 2.24
CA GLY A 141 31.64 0.27 2.46
C GLY A 141 32.11 0.92 1.15
N GLY A 142 31.77 2.19 0.92
CA GLY A 142 32.04 2.89 -0.35
C GLY A 142 31.18 2.48 -1.55
N GLY A 143 30.29 1.49 -1.38
CA GLY A 143 29.45 0.96 -2.45
C GLY A 143 28.17 1.78 -2.69
N HIS A 144 27.34 1.30 -3.62
CA HIS A 144 26.01 1.84 -3.90
C HIS A 144 24.99 0.74 -4.19
N LEU A 145 23.72 1.00 -3.90
CA LEU A 145 22.59 0.15 -4.26
C LEU A 145 21.54 0.95 -5.02
N TYR A 146 21.07 0.37 -6.12
CA TYR A 146 19.99 0.93 -6.92
C TYR A 146 18.63 0.64 -6.29
N PHE A 147 17.67 1.55 -6.48
CA PHE A 147 16.28 1.37 -6.08
C PHE A 147 15.30 1.99 -7.07
N GLU A 148 14.10 1.43 -7.10
CA GLU A 148 12.91 1.97 -7.77
C GLU A 148 11.73 1.85 -6.80
N VAL A 149 11.01 2.95 -6.59
CA VAL A 149 9.85 2.99 -5.70
C VAL A 149 8.69 3.65 -6.43
N PRO A 150 7.62 2.90 -6.78
CA PRO A 150 6.37 3.50 -7.22
C PRO A 150 5.78 4.37 -6.11
N VAL A 151 5.35 5.58 -6.46
CA VAL A 151 4.83 6.56 -5.50
C VAL A 151 3.47 7.10 -5.94
N ALA A 152 2.71 7.66 -5.00
CA ALA A 152 1.56 8.49 -5.34
C ALA A 152 2.03 9.77 -6.05
N ARG A 153 1.25 10.26 -7.02
CA ARG A 153 1.57 11.50 -7.73
C ARG A 153 1.52 12.70 -6.77
N ALA A 154 2.59 13.48 -6.77
CA ALA A 154 2.75 14.68 -5.94
C ALA A 154 3.59 15.75 -6.65
N ASP A 155 3.64 16.95 -6.08
CA ASP A 155 4.37 18.10 -6.64
C ASP A 155 5.88 17.96 -6.43
N ARG A 156 6.30 17.32 -5.33
CA ARG A 156 7.70 17.07 -4.99
C ARG A 156 7.85 15.75 -4.27
N TYR A 157 9.05 15.16 -4.36
CA TYR A 157 9.42 13.99 -3.58
C TYR A 157 10.64 14.28 -2.69
N GLN A 158 10.79 13.49 -1.64
CA GLN A 158 11.99 13.48 -0.81
C GLN A 158 12.34 12.02 -0.47
N VAL A 159 13.62 11.67 -0.58
CA VAL A 159 14.10 10.32 -0.24
C VAL A 159 15.02 10.38 0.97
N ARG A 160 14.79 9.49 1.93
CA ARG A 160 15.59 9.32 3.14
C ARG A 160 15.91 7.84 3.36
N VAL A 161 17.05 7.54 3.96
CA VAL A 161 17.27 6.17 4.47
C VAL A 161 16.40 6.00 5.71
N PHE A 162 15.55 4.98 5.70
CA PHE A 162 14.59 4.70 6.77
C PHE A 162 15.21 3.87 7.88
N SER A 163 15.90 2.80 7.52
CA SER A 163 16.59 1.91 8.45
C SER A 163 17.71 1.14 7.77
N TYR A 164 18.68 0.65 8.54
CA TYR A 164 19.75 -0.23 8.05
C TYR A 164 20.38 -1.02 9.21
N ASP A 165 20.95 -2.17 8.89
CA ASP A 165 21.76 -2.96 9.82
C ASP A 165 23.23 -2.79 9.46
N ARG A 166 24.05 -2.36 10.39
CA ARG A 166 25.50 -2.42 10.23
C ARG A 166 25.98 -3.81 10.61
N PHE A 167 26.82 -4.41 9.78
CA PHE A 167 27.57 -5.59 10.19
C PHE A 167 29.04 -5.41 9.84
N GLU A 168 29.89 -5.81 10.77
CA GLU A 168 31.31 -5.88 10.52
C GLU A 168 31.54 -7.18 9.75
N SER A 169 31.89 -7.07 8.46
CA SER A 169 32.56 -8.16 7.79
C SER A 169 33.81 -8.46 8.61
N ALA A 170 33.83 -9.60 9.31
CA ALA A 170 35.00 -10.07 10.04
C ALA A 170 36.14 -10.30 9.03
N HIS A 171 36.84 -9.22 8.66
CA HIS A 171 37.99 -9.26 7.81
C HIS A 171 39.16 -9.72 8.67
N LEU A 172 39.24 -11.05 8.83
CA LEU A 172 40.47 -11.81 9.01
C LEU A 172 41.54 -11.11 9.88
N MET A 173 41.29 -11.04 11.19
CA MET A 173 42.38 -11.14 12.17
C MET A 173 42.71 -12.63 12.34
N GLY A 174 43.35 -13.19 11.34
CA GLY A 174 44.07 -14.45 11.43
C GLY A 174 45.15 -14.37 10.37
N GLY A 175 46.44 -14.47 10.64
CA GLY A 175 47.23 -14.73 11.84
C GLY A 175 48.68 -14.73 11.37
#